data_AF-A0A1U7NPD6-F1
#
_entry.id   AF-A0A1U7NPD6-F1
#
_cell.length_a   1.000
_cell.length_b   1.000
_cell.length_c   1.000
_cell.angle_alpha   90.00
_cell.angle_beta   90.00
_cell.angle_gamma   90.00
#
_symmetry.space_group_name_H-M   'P 1'
#
loop_
_entity.id
_entity.type
_entity.pdbx_description
1 polymer ?
#
loop_
_entity_poly.entity_id
_entity_poly.type
_entity_poly.pdbx_seq_one_letter_code
_entity_poly.pdbx_strand_id
1 'polypeptide(L)'
;MEENKLHILVKDLLPDYIDGLTSPETNKIIEEHLFQCSSCQKALERMKESPSILDQDEKIEFDYLKLVRKRSRRHIWLSVCIVLVIVVSFLTISTFWIGRQTPAALLNINTTVAPYQVSLEVECLDQGRKVSRVEWKENGSHVQAIVFTVPGNDERKTFMYTTDQLIENVEVAGQIVWEDGTKIPDELGLLHAYKVEYIGNASQVSHLLKKMNVSSLVGSYTFELDGTRLIIETARPLADVYVNRESLLILSLIENASSVTWKSQGKKETVSVESLDALLKTEIKEGYGSLSAFTQNVERLEQSEEIWNQYTFDVQIQPVRLDKDQIVSFVVRENGEPVEEFSGYVKDWVNEDGSFVWRVYLQKGRYTIQFKIDGESTQEVPFNSDLRYRLQKIENNWRLEKRE
;
A
#
# COMPACT_ATOMS: atom_id res chain seq x y z
N MET A 1 98.01 40.27 -18.35
CA MET A 1 96.55 40.45 -18.57
C MET A 1 95.85 39.13 -18.91
N GLU A 2 96.53 38.12 -19.47
CA GLU A 2 95.98 36.78 -19.71
C GLU A 2 95.77 35.95 -18.43
N GLU A 3 96.68 36.01 -17.46
CA GLU A 3 96.62 35.22 -16.21
C GLU A 3 95.33 35.45 -15.40
N ASN A 4 94.80 36.67 -15.38
CA ASN A 4 93.57 37.01 -14.67
C ASN A 4 92.31 36.49 -15.40
N LYS A 5 92.35 36.35 -16.73
CA LYS A 5 91.23 35.78 -17.50
C LYS A 5 91.14 34.26 -17.30
N LEU A 6 92.29 33.58 -17.25
CA LEU A 6 92.34 32.13 -16.99
C LEU A 6 91.81 31.80 -15.59
N HIS A 7 92.11 32.64 -14.60
CA HIS A 7 91.62 32.48 -13.24
C HIS A 7 90.09 32.50 -13.12
N ILE A 8 89.44 33.43 -13.82
CA ILE A 8 87.97 33.54 -13.85
C ILE A 8 87.37 32.31 -14.54
N LEU A 9 87.93 31.93 -15.69
CA LEU A 9 87.47 30.78 -16.47
C LEU A 9 87.56 29.47 -15.66
N VAL A 10 88.70 29.23 -15.00
CA VAL A 10 88.87 28.01 -14.19
C VAL A 10 87.86 27.98 -13.05
N LYS A 11 87.63 29.11 -12.38
CA LYS A 11 86.66 29.20 -11.27
C LYS A 11 85.22 28.92 -11.73
N ASP A 12 84.83 29.41 -12.90
CA ASP A 12 83.50 29.18 -13.47
C ASP A 12 83.30 27.73 -13.91
N LEU A 13 84.37 27.04 -14.32
CA LEU A 13 84.34 25.64 -14.76
C LEU A 13 84.53 24.61 -13.63
N LEU A 14 84.84 25.04 -12.39
CA LEU A 14 85.04 24.10 -11.28
C LEU A 14 83.83 23.19 -10.99
N PRO A 15 82.56 23.65 -11.05
CA PRO A 15 81.40 22.77 -10.86
C PRO A 15 81.33 21.67 -11.92
N ASP A 16 81.45 22.04 -13.21
CA ASP A 16 81.42 21.10 -14.33
C ASP A 16 82.61 20.12 -14.31
N TYR A 17 83.76 20.55 -13.77
CA TYR A 17 84.93 19.70 -13.53
C TYR A 17 84.69 18.68 -12.41
N ILE A 18 84.02 19.06 -11.32
CA ILE A 18 83.65 18.14 -10.23
C ILE A 18 82.64 17.10 -10.71
N ASP A 19 81.70 17.51 -11.56
CA ASP A 19 80.65 16.64 -12.11
C ASP A 19 81.15 15.78 -13.31
N GLY A 20 82.40 15.94 -13.73
CA GLY A 20 83.02 15.16 -14.81
C GLY A 20 82.49 15.50 -16.22
N LEU A 21 81.91 16.69 -16.39
CA LEU A 21 81.27 17.16 -17.64
C LEU A 21 82.21 17.97 -18.54
N THR A 22 83.49 18.06 -18.19
CA THR A 22 84.54 18.78 -18.90
C THR A 22 85.36 17.86 -19.81
N SER A 23 85.88 18.40 -20.92
CA SER A 23 86.68 17.62 -21.88
C SER A 23 88.08 17.30 -21.32
N PRO A 24 88.75 16.23 -21.79
CA PRO A 24 90.12 15.91 -21.39
C PRO A 24 91.13 17.04 -21.64
N GLU A 25 90.96 17.83 -22.71
CA GLU A 25 91.81 19.00 -22.97
C GLU A 25 91.57 20.10 -21.94
N THR A 26 90.32 20.35 -21.56
CA THR A 26 89.95 21.33 -20.54
C THR A 26 90.45 20.94 -19.15
N ASN A 27 90.43 19.65 -18.82
CA ASN A 27 90.90 19.14 -17.52
C ASN A 27 92.37 19.44 -17.26
N LYS A 28 93.22 19.27 -18.29
CA LYS A 28 94.66 19.58 -18.16
C LYS A 28 94.90 21.05 -17.82
N ILE A 29 94.17 21.95 -18.47
CA ILE A 29 94.27 23.39 -18.25
C ILE A 29 93.83 23.75 -16.81
N ILE A 30 92.74 23.14 -16.33
CA ILE A 30 92.24 23.32 -14.96
C ILE A 30 93.25 22.80 -13.94
N GLU A 31 93.82 21.61 -14.16
CA GLU A 31 94.80 20.98 -13.25
C GLU A 31 96.12 21.77 -13.16
N GLU A 32 96.64 22.26 -14.29
CA GLU A 32 97.82 23.11 -14.33
C GLU A 32 97.59 24.43 -13.57
N HIS A 33 96.42 25.06 -13.72
CA HIS A 33 96.07 26.29 -13.01
C HIS A 33 95.86 26.04 -11.50
N LEU A 34 95.22 24.93 -11.12
CA LEU A 34 95.03 24.53 -9.72
C LEU A 34 96.37 24.30 -9.01
N PHE A 35 97.37 23.75 -9.72
CA PHE A 35 98.72 23.56 -9.18
C PHE A 35 99.42 24.89 -8.86
N GLN A 36 99.13 25.96 -9.62
CA GLN A 36 99.77 27.26 -9.49
C GLN A 36 98.93 28.28 -8.68
N CYS A 37 97.64 28.01 -8.43
CA CYS A 37 96.71 28.97 -7.83
C CYS A 37 96.01 28.44 -6.57
N SER A 38 96.54 28.82 -5.40
CA SER A 38 96.04 28.40 -4.08
C SER A 38 94.59 28.82 -3.77
N SER A 39 94.08 29.90 -4.39
CA SER A 39 92.68 30.32 -4.18
C SER A 39 91.69 29.46 -4.97
N CYS A 40 92.06 28.99 -6.17
CA CYS A 40 91.24 28.07 -6.95
C CYS A 40 91.24 26.68 -6.30
N GLN A 41 92.38 26.25 -5.73
CA GLN A 41 92.47 25.01 -4.95
C GLN A 41 91.53 25.02 -3.74
N LYS A 42 91.54 26.10 -2.95
CA LYS A 42 90.61 26.26 -1.81
C LYS A 42 89.14 26.31 -2.25
N ALA A 43 88.84 26.86 -3.43
CA ALA A 43 87.49 26.86 -3.96
C ALA A 43 87.04 25.44 -4.33
N LEU A 44 87.91 24.66 -4.96
CA LEU A 44 87.67 23.24 -5.26
C LEU A 44 87.46 22.41 -3.99
N GLU A 45 88.28 22.60 -2.96
CA GLU A 45 88.13 21.91 -1.67
C GLU A 45 86.80 22.24 -0.99
N ARG A 46 86.40 23.51 -0.96
CA ARG A 46 85.09 23.92 -0.41
C ARG A 46 83.90 23.34 -1.17
N MET A 47 84.02 23.19 -2.49
CA MET A 47 82.95 22.59 -3.31
C MET A 47 82.90 21.07 -3.13
N LYS A 48 84.04 20.41 -2.88
CA LYS A 48 84.11 18.99 -2.52
C LYS A 48 83.67 18.71 -1.07
N GLU A 49 83.76 19.69 -0.18
CA GLU A 49 83.30 19.64 1.23
C GLU A 49 81.78 19.90 1.39
N SER A 50 80.97 19.62 0.36
CA SER A 50 79.52 19.52 0.56
C SER A 50 79.20 18.24 1.35
N PRO A 51 78.45 18.30 2.48
CA PRO A 51 78.09 17.12 3.23
C PRO A 51 77.21 16.19 2.37
N SER A 52 77.68 14.96 2.24
CA SER A 52 76.95 13.82 1.68
C SER A 52 75.68 13.54 2.49
N ILE A 53 74.55 14.14 2.11
CA ILE A 53 73.21 13.69 2.50
C ILE A 53 72.28 13.82 1.28
N LEU A 54 72.58 13.07 0.23
CA LEU A 54 71.64 12.74 -0.83
C LEU A 54 71.52 11.21 -0.83
N ASP A 55 70.62 10.68 0.00
CA ASP A 55 70.14 9.29 -0.06
C ASP A 55 68.97 8.99 0.91
N GLN A 56 68.45 9.98 1.65
CA GLN A 56 67.34 9.76 2.60
C GLN A 56 65.99 10.32 2.15
N ASP A 57 65.95 11.29 1.22
CA ASP A 57 64.69 11.95 0.83
C ASP A 57 63.85 11.17 -0.21
N GLU A 58 64.46 10.41 -1.13
CA GLU A 58 63.68 9.65 -2.14
C GLU A 58 62.87 8.46 -1.55
N LYS A 59 63.37 7.82 -0.48
CA LYS A 59 62.61 6.76 0.21
C LYS A 59 61.53 7.31 1.13
N ILE A 60 61.73 8.49 1.72
CA ILE A 60 60.73 9.12 2.59
C ILE A 60 59.60 9.73 1.75
N GLU A 61 59.86 10.26 0.55
CA GLU A 61 58.82 10.79 -0.34
C GLU A 61 57.83 9.69 -0.80
N PHE A 62 58.33 8.49 -1.11
CA PHE A 62 57.46 7.38 -1.53
C PHE A 62 56.63 6.79 -0.38
N ASP A 63 57.14 6.80 0.85
CA ASP A 63 56.42 6.29 2.02
C ASP A 63 55.47 7.33 2.63
N TYR A 64 55.77 8.63 2.50
CA TYR A 64 54.86 9.69 2.89
C TYR A 64 53.61 9.73 1.99
N LEU A 65 53.77 9.55 0.67
CA LEU A 65 52.63 9.47 -0.25
C LEU A 65 51.76 8.22 -0.02
N LYS A 66 52.34 7.09 0.41
CA LYS A 66 51.58 5.88 0.80
C LYS A 66 50.87 6.05 2.14
N LEU A 67 51.51 6.65 3.14
CA LEU A 67 50.92 6.95 4.45
C LEU A 67 49.80 7.99 4.36
N VAL A 68 50.00 9.08 3.61
CA VAL A 68 48.97 10.12 3.38
C VAL A 68 47.79 9.57 2.57
N ARG A 69 48.03 8.72 1.55
CA ARG A 69 46.94 8.04 0.82
C ARG A 69 46.16 7.07 1.71
N LYS A 70 46.80 6.34 2.62
CA LYS A 70 46.12 5.39 3.53
C LYS A 70 45.32 6.13 4.63
N ARG A 71 45.85 7.25 5.13
CA ARG A 71 45.18 8.13 6.11
C ARG A 71 44.01 8.89 5.48
N SER A 72 44.19 9.45 4.29
CA SER A 72 43.14 10.12 3.50
C SER A 72 42.02 9.15 3.10
N ARG A 73 42.35 7.93 2.64
CA ARG A 73 41.33 6.89 2.36
C ARG A 73 40.52 6.51 3.60
N ARG A 74 41.14 6.49 4.79
CA ARG A 74 40.40 6.25 6.05
C ARG A 74 39.43 7.38 6.37
N HIS A 75 39.80 8.65 6.13
CA HIS A 75 38.89 9.79 6.29
C HIS A 75 37.78 9.80 5.23
N ILE A 76 38.07 9.40 3.99
CA ILE A 76 37.08 9.23 2.92
C ILE A 76 36.09 8.11 3.29
N TRP A 77 36.58 6.94 3.70
CA TRP A 77 35.72 5.84 4.16
C TRP A 77 34.91 6.21 5.40
N LEU A 78 35.49 6.92 6.37
CA LEU A 78 34.77 7.41 7.54
C LEU A 78 33.67 8.40 7.14
N SER A 79 33.96 9.31 6.21
CA SER A 79 32.97 10.26 5.68
C SER A 79 31.85 9.53 4.93
N VAL A 80 32.19 8.56 4.09
CA VAL A 80 31.20 7.70 3.39
C VAL A 80 30.36 6.91 4.38
N CYS A 81 30.95 6.33 5.43
CA CYS A 81 30.22 5.64 6.49
C CYS A 81 29.30 6.58 7.28
N ILE A 82 29.75 7.79 7.62
CA ILE A 82 28.92 8.79 8.30
C ILE A 82 27.75 9.19 7.42
N VAL A 83 27.98 9.45 6.13
CA VAL A 83 26.92 9.78 5.17
C VAL A 83 25.94 8.61 5.04
N LEU A 84 26.43 7.37 4.93
CA LEU A 84 25.60 6.17 4.90
C LEU A 84 24.75 6.03 6.18
N VAL A 85 25.34 6.24 7.35
CA VAL A 85 24.60 6.21 8.63
C VAL A 85 23.53 7.28 8.66
N ILE A 86 23.83 8.52 8.24
CA ILE A 86 22.84 9.60 8.19
C ILE A 86 21.69 9.24 7.24
N VAL A 87 22.00 8.73 6.05
CA VAL A 87 20.99 8.31 5.06
C VAL A 87 20.14 7.16 5.60
N VAL A 88 20.76 6.12 6.17
CA VAL A 88 20.04 4.98 6.76
C VAL A 88 19.20 5.43 7.95
N SER A 89 19.73 6.25 8.84
CA SER A 89 18.99 6.82 9.98
C SER A 89 17.81 7.67 9.52
N PHE A 90 17.99 8.50 8.49
CA PHE A 90 16.88 9.27 7.92
C PHE A 90 15.80 8.38 7.33
N LEU A 91 16.19 7.34 6.57
CA LEU A 91 15.26 6.37 5.99
C LEU A 91 14.52 5.57 7.07
N THR A 92 15.21 5.08 8.10
CA THR A 92 14.58 4.34 9.20
C THR A 92 13.63 5.22 10.01
N ILE A 93 14.03 6.45 10.35
CA ILE A 93 13.14 7.40 11.03
C ILE A 93 11.93 7.73 10.15
N SER A 94 12.12 8.04 8.87
CA SER A 94 11.01 8.38 7.99
C SER A 94 9.98 7.23 7.86
N THR A 95 10.45 5.98 7.79
CA THR A 95 9.59 4.81 7.60
C THR A 95 8.93 4.32 8.89
N PHE A 96 9.63 4.37 10.02
CA PHE A 96 9.13 3.88 11.30
C PHE A 96 8.45 4.94 12.17
N TRP A 97 8.74 6.23 11.98
CA TRP A 97 8.12 7.31 12.77
C TRP A 97 7.05 8.09 12.00
N ILE A 98 7.34 8.55 10.78
CA ILE A 98 6.37 9.36 10.01
C ILE A 98 5.23 8.48 9.52
N GLY A 99 5.50 7.21 9.17
CA GLY A 99 4.48 6.28 8.70
C GLY A 99 3.83 6.73 7.40
N ARG A 100 2.83 5.97 6.93
CA ARG A 100 2.06 6.30 5.72
C ARG A 100 0.58 6.39 6.05
N GLN A 101 -0.09 7.37 5.43
CA GLN A 101 -1.55 7.44 5.46
C GLN A 101 -2.10 6.15 4.83
N THR A 102 -3.02 5.51 5.54
CA THR A 102 -3.60 4.22 5.13
C THR A 102 -5.08 4.43 4.85
N PRO A 103 -5.60 4.00 3.68
CA PRO A 103 -7.02 4.12 3.36
C PRO A 103 -7.86 3.14 4.17
N ALA A 104 -9.14 3.46 4.36
CA ALA A 104 -10.09 2.63 5.11
C ALA A 104 -10.16 1.17 4.64
N ALA A 105 -9.99 0.92 3.33
CA ALA A 105 -10.02 -0.43 2.75
C ALA A 105 -8.94 -1.40 3.27
N LEU A 106 -7.89 -0.90 3.94
CA LEU A 106 -6.82 -1.71 4.54
C LEU A 106 -6.87 -1.72 6.08
N LEU A 107 -7.98 -1.27 6.65
CA LEU A 107 -8.18 -1.08 8.08
C LEU A 107 -9.44 -1.81 8.53
N ASN A 108 -9.39 -2.43 9.70
CA ASN A 108 -10.57 -2.81 10.44
C ASN A 108 -10.92 -1.64 11.37
N ILE A 109 -12.08 -1.01 11.15
CA ILE A 109 -12.49 0.22 11.81
C ILE A 109 -13.74 -0.07 12.64
N ASN A 110 -13.68 0.22 13.93
CA ASN A 110 -14.84 0.24 14.80
C ASN A 110 -14.93 1.59 15.50
N THR A 111 -16.02 2.30 15.26
CA THR A 111 -16.23 3.65 15.78
C THR A 111 -17.45 3.68 16.68
N THR A 112 -17.28 4.32 17.84
CA THR A 112 -18.36 4.71 18.74
C THR A 112 -18.36 6.23 18.85
N VAL A 113 -19.49 6.85 18.49
CA VAL A 113 -19.65 8.29 18.49
C VAL A 113 -20.64 8.69 19.59
N ALA A 114 -20.20 9.57 20.47
CA ALA A 114 -21.02 10.29 21.43
C ALA A 114 -21.09 11.77 21.01
N PRO A 115 -22.01 12.59 21.54
CA PRO A 115 -22.23 13.98 21.09
C PRO A 115 -20.96 14.84 20.98
N TYR A 116 -19.97 14.63 21.86
CA TYR A 116 -18.75 15.44 21.98
C TYR A 116 -17.47 14.60 21.95
N GLN A 117 -17.57 13.31 21.61
CA GLN A 117 -16.46 12.39 21.69
C GLN A 117 -16.54 11.29 20.63
N VAL A 118 -15.41 11.03 19.97
CA VAL A 118 -15.21 9.88 19.09
C VAL A 118 -14.26 8.90 19.75
N SER A 119 -14.67 7.64 19.84
CA SER A 119 -13.79 6.51 20.16
C SER A 119 -13.57 5.70 18.88
N LEU A 120 -12.34 5.68 18.39
CA LEU A 120 -11.91 4.96 17.21
C LEU A 120 -11.03 3.77 17.61
N GLU A 121 -11.54 2.57 17.45
CA GLU A 121 -10.77 1.33 17.54
C GLU A 121 -10.38 0.91 16.13
N VAL A 122 -9.08 0.78 15.87
CA VAL A 122 -8.56 0.54 14.53
C VAL A 122 -7.40 -0.46 14.54
N GLU A 123 -7.37 -1.31 13.53
CA GLU A 123 -6.35 -2.33 13.29
C GLU A 123 -5.97 -2.32 11.80
N CYS A 124 -4.70 -2.55 11.49
CA CYS A 124 -4.25 -2.66 10.11
C CYS A 124 -4.39 -4.10 9.63
N LEU A 125 -4.99 -4.29 8.45
CA LEU A 125 -5.17 -5.61 7.84
C LEU A 125 -3.95 -6.02 6.99
N ASP A 126 -3.05 -5.10 6.70
CA ASP A 126 -1.85 -5.35 5.89
C ASP A 126 -0.75 -5.98 6.76
N GLN A 127 -0.35 -7.20 6.41
CA GLN A 127 0.56 -8.02 7.22
C GLN A 127 1.91 -7.31 7.44
N GLY A 128 2.35 -7.29 8.70
CA GLY A 128 3.63 -6.69 9.06
C GLY A 128 3.57 -5.17 9.15
N ARG A 129 2.36 -4.60 9.24
CA ARG A 129 2.11 -3.20 9.55
C ARG A 129 1.20 -3.06 10.76
N LYS A 130 1.41 -1.97 11.49
CA LYS A 130 0.55 -1.59 12.62
C LYS A 130 0.16 -0.15 12.58
N VAL A 131 -0.96 0.18 13.22
CA VAL A 131 -1.38 1.56 13.41
C VAL A 131 -0.41 2.26 14.36
N SER A 132 0.17 3.38 13.92
CA SER A 132 1.10 4.18 14.73
C SER A 132 0.38 5.31 15.44
N ARG A 133 -0.40 6.10 14.68
CA ARG A 133 -1.14 7.26 15.17
C ARG A 133 -2.37 7.56 14.32
N VAL A 134 -3.24 8.39 14.88
CA VAL A 134 -4.35 9.04 14.17
C VAL A 134 -4.15 10.55 14.29
N GLU A 135 -4.21 11.25 13.17
CA GLU A 135 -4.28 12.70 13.13
C GLU A 135 -5.75 13.11 12.98
N TRP A 136 -6.22 13.94 13.90
CA TRP A 136 -7.59 14.41 13.90
C TRP A 136 -7.68 15.81 13.31
N LYS A 137 -8.66 16.04 12.44
CA LYS A 137 -9.01 17.35 11.91
C LYS A 137 -10.46 17.62 12.20
N GLU A 138 -10.76 18.83 12.65
CA GLU A 138 -12.12 19.27 12.95
C GLU A 138 -12.48 20.46 12.07
N ASN A 139 -13.67 20.42 11.49
CA ASN A 139 -14.24 21.54 10.74
C ASN A 139 -15.73 21.65 11.07
N GLY A 140 -16.05 22.44 12.09
CA GLY A 140 -17.42 22.51 12.58
C GLY A 140 -17.85 21.18 13.22
N SER A 141 -19.05 20.72 12.89
CA SER A 141 -19.60 19.43 13.32
C SER A 141 -18.99 18.19 12.65
N HIS A 142 -17.98 18.38 11.78
CA HIS A 142 -17.32 17.32 11.02
C HIS A 142 -15.94 16.99 11.61
N VAL A 143 -15.74 15.73 11.96
CA VAL A 143 -14.48 15.19 12.50
C VAL A 143 -13.86 14.22 11.51
N GLN A 144 -12.61 14.45 11.12
CA GLN A 144 -11.85 13.57 10.24
C GLN A 144 -10.68 12.92 11.00
N ALA A 145 -10.57 11.60 10.92
CA ALA A 145 -9.50 10.79 11.47
C ALA A 145 -8.61 10.25 10.34
N ILE A 146 -7.37 10.74 10.26
CA ILE A 146 -6.36 10.28 9.29
C ILE A 146 -5.47 9.25 9.97
N VAL A 147 -5.55 7.99 9.51
CA VAL A 147 -4.84 6.86 10.12
C VAL A 147 -3.47 6.66 9.47
N PHE A 148 -2.42 6.59 10.29
CA PHE A 148 -1.06 6.30 9.85
C PHE A 148 -0.60 4.92 10.31
N THR A 149 0.06 4.18 9.43
CA THR A 149 0.65 2.87 9.73
C THR A 149 2.16 2.88 9.55
N VAL A 150 2.85 2.00 10.29
CA VAL A 150 4.30 1.77 10.25
C VAL A 150 4.59 0.27 10.24
N PRO A 151 5.79 -0.18 9.81
CA PRO A 151 6.17 -1.58 9.94
C PRO A 151 6.12 -2.05 11.40
N GLY A 152 5.56 -3.23 11.64
CA GLY A 152 5.42 -3.82 12.97
C GLY A 152 4.35 -4.90 13.00
N ASN A 153 4.20 -5.55 14.15
CA ASN A 153 3.19 -6.59 14.30
C ASN A 153 1.81 -5.96 14.48
N ASP A 154 0.83 -6.56 13.82
CA ASP A 154 -0.58 -6.17 13.84
C ASP A 154 -1.05 -6.02 15.29
N GLU A 155 -1.67 -4.88 15.58
CA GLU A 155 -2.09 -4.48 16.91
C GLU A 155 -3.33 -3.61 16.77
N ARG A 156 -4.40 -4.00 17.46
CA ARG A 156 -5.60 -3.19 17.57
C ARG A 156 -5.37 -2.07 18.58
N LYS A 157 -5.67 -0.83 18.17
CA LYS A 157 -5.48 0.37 19.01
C LYS A 157 -6.73 1.21 19.09
N THR A 158 -6.95 1.78 20.27
CA THR A 158 -8.03 2.73 20.51
C THR A 158 -7.48 4.15 20.59
N PHE A 159 -8.08 5.05 19.84
CA PHE A 159 -7.83 6.48 19.86
C PHE A 159 -9.10 7.20 20.27
N MET A 160 -8.96 8.20 21.12
CA MET A 160 -10.07 9.04 21.55
C MET A 160 -9.86 10.47 21.08
N TYR A 161 -10.94 11.10 20.64
CA TYR A 161 -11.00 12.51 20.30
C TYR A 161 -12.19 13.14 21.01
N THR A 162 -11.99 14.33 21.56
CA THR A 162 -13.02 15.11 22.26
C THR A 162 -13.08 16.51 21.67
N THR A 163 -14.28 17.03 21.48
CA THR A 163 -14.53 18.37 20.94
C THR A 163 -15.62 19.06 21.76
N ASP A 164 -15.67 20.39 21.71
CA ASP A 164 -16.72 21.19 22.32
C ASP A 164 -17.95 21.36 21.41
N GLN A 165 -17.89 20.86 20.16
CA GLN A 165 -18.97 20.94 19.18
C GLN A 165 -19.73 19.62 19.08
N LEU A 166 -21.04 19.72 18.80
CA LEU A 166 -21.85 18.53 18.54
C LEU A 166 -21.36 17.86 17.25
N ILE A 167 -21.00 16.58 17.35
CA ILE A 167 -20.54 15.78 16.22
C ILE A 167 -21.74 15.31 15.41
N GLU A 168 -21.81 15.75 14.16
CA GLU A 168 -22.79 15.30 13.19
C GLU A 168 -22.15 14.31 12.22
N ASN A 169 -20.88 14.51 11.86
CA ASN A 169 -20.19 13.73 10.83
C ASN A 169 -18.82 13.23 11.30
N VAL A 170 -18.54 11.95 11.07
CA VAL A 170 -17.21 11.37 11.31
C VAL A 170 -16.72 10.63 10.07
N GLU A 171 -15.55 11.04 9.59
CA GLU A 171 -14.83 10.37 8.50
C GLU A 171 -13.55 9.73 9.04
N VAL A 172 -13.31 8.45 8.73
CA VAL A 172 -12.09 7.73 9.09
C VAL A 172 -11.41 7.25 7.82
N ALA A 173 -10.16 7.67 7.62
CA ALA A 173 -9.32 7.23 6.51
C ALA A 173 -9.97 7.36 5.12
N GLY A 174 -10.73 8.45 4.89
CA GLY A 174 -11.41 8.73 3.62
C GLY A 174 -12.83 8.19 3.52
N GLN A 175 -13.34 7.50 4.56
CA GLN A 175 -14.67 6.88 4.57
C GLN A 175 -15.54 7.46 5.67
N ILE A 176 -16.79 7.81 5.35
CA ILE A 176 -17.77 8.26 6.33
C ILE A 176 -18.24 7.06 7.14
N VAL A 177 -18.09 7.11 8.47
CA VAL A 177 -18.46 6.05 9.42
C VAL A 177 -19.63 6.44 10.33
N TRP A 178 -19.97 7.72 10.36
CA TRP A 178 -21.08 8.27 11.12
C TRP A 178 -21.58 9.54 10.45
N GLU A 179 -22.91 9.67 10.33
CA GLU A 179 -23.57 10.87 9.79
C GLU A 179 -24.93 11.03 10.48
N ASP A 180 -25.21 12.24 10.98
CA ASP A 180 -26.51 12.67 11.51
C ASP A 180 -27.17 11.70 12.50
N GLY A 181 -26.37 11.16 13.43
CA GLY A 181 -26.86 10.24 14.46
C GLY A 181 -26.90 8.77 14.04
N THR A 182 -26.56 8.47 12.78
CA THR A 182 -26.57 7.13 12.21
C THR A 182 -25.15 6.59 12.07
N LYS A 183 -24.90 5.39 12.58
CA LYS A 183 -23.67 4.64 12.28
C LYS A 183 -23.76 4.11 10.86
N ILE A 184 -22.78 4.44 10.02
CA ILE A 184 -22.78 4.03 8.63
C ILE A 184 -22.18 2.61 8.51
N PRO A 185 -22.89 1.65 7.90
CA PRO A 185 -22.32 0.34 7.61
C PRO A 185 -21.11 0.43 6.67
N ASP A 186 -20.07 -0.36 6.92
CA ASP A 186 -18.83 -0.32 6.14
C ASP A 186 -19.05 -0.51 4.64
N GLU A 187 -20.00 -1.38 4.26
CA GLU A 187 -20.38 -1.64 2.87
C GLU A 187 -20.91 -0.36 2.19
N LEU A 188 -21.84 0.36 2.84
CA LEU A 188 -22.43 1.57 2.29
C LEU A 188 -21.41 2.71 2.22
N GLY A 189 -20.57 2.85 3.26
CA GLY A 189 -19.49 3.84 3.27
C GLY A 189 -18.47 3.61 2.14
N LEU A 190 -18.13 2.35 1.85
CA LEU A 190 -17.27 1.99 0.72
C LEU A 190 -17.93 2.24 -0.64
N LEU A 191 -19.22 1.94 -0.78
CA LEU A 191 -19.98 2.15 -2.02
C LEU A 191 -20.19 3.63 -2.34
N HIS A 192 -20.31 4.47 -1.31
CA HIS A 192 -20.51 5.91 -1.47
C HIS A 192 -19.39 6.60 -2.29
N ALA A 193 -18.16 6.08 -2.23
CA ALA A 193 -17.04 6.58 -3.04
C ALA A 193 -17.20 6.30 -4.55
N TYR A 194 -18.18 5.48 -4.95
CA TYR A 194 -18.45 5.04 -6.32
C TYR A 194 -19.78 5.56 -6.87
N LYS A 195 -20.36 6.59 -6.23
CA LYS A 195 -21.56 7.27 -6.74
C LYS A 195 -21.37 7.73 -8.19
N VAL A 196 -22.48 7.73 -8.93
CA VAL A 196 -22.53 8.09 -10.35
C VAL A 196 -23.52 9.24 -10.53
N GLU A 197 -23.02 10.40 -10.93
CA GLU A 197 -23.85 11.59 -11.18
C GLU A 197 -24.76 11.40 -12.41
N TYR A 198 -24.23 10.77 -13.45
CA TYR A 198 -24.95 10.58 -14.70
C TYR A 198 -24.87 9.14 -15.20
N ILE A 199 -26.02 8.47 -15.23
CA ILE A 199 -26.17 7.07 -15.64
C ILE A 199 -25.62 6.79 -17.04
N GLY A 200 -25.62 7.78 -17.94
CA GLY A 200 -25.03 7.66 -19.28
C GLY A 200 -23.52 7.41 -19.29
N ASN A 201 -22.83 7.61 -18.16
CA ASN A 201 -21.44 7.23 -17.99
C ASN A 201 -21.30 5.73 -17.73
N ALA A 202 -21.37 4.93 -18.80
CA ALA A 202 -21.27 3.47 -18.73
C ALA A 202 -20.01 2.97 -17.99
N SER A 203 -18.89 3.70 -18.04
CA SER A 203 -17.67 3.32 -17.33
C SER A 203 -17.85 3.42 -15.82
N GLN A 204 -18.45 4.50 -15.32
CA GLN A 204 -18.71 4.68 -13.89
C GLN A 204 -19.78 3.69 -13.40
N VAL A 205 -20.84 3.47 -14.18
CA VAL A 205 -21.85 2.45 -13.87
C VAL A 205 -21.23 1.06 -13.78
N SER A 206 -20.37 0.69 -14.74
CA SER A 206 -19.66 -0.59 -14.71
C SER A 206 -18.77 -0.72 -13.46
N HIS A 207 -18.07 0.34 -13.07
CA HIS A 207 -17.25 0.34 -11.86
C HIS A 207 -18.08 0.18 -10.59
N LEU A 208 -19.23 0.85 -10.51
CA LEU A 208 -20.17 0.71 -9.39
C LEU A 208 -20.70 -0.73 -9.29
N LEU A 209 -21.22 -1.30 -10.37
CA LEU A 209 -21.75 -2.68 -10.38
C LEU A 209 -20.67 -3.72 -10.03
N LYS A 210 -19.43 -3.48 -10.46
CA LYS A 210 -18.28 -4.30 -10.05
C LYS A 210 -17.98 -4.16 -8.56
N LYS A 211 -18.02 -2.94 -8.01
CA LYS A 211 -17.75 -2.70 -6.58
C LYS A 211 -18.83 -3.27 -5.67
N MET A 212 -20.09 -3.25 -6.13
CA MET A 212 -21.22 -3.94 -5.51
C MET A 212 -21.13 -5.47 -5.61
N ASN A 213 -20.16 -6.00 -6.36
CA ASN A 213 -19.97 -7.43 -6.58
C ASN A 213 -21.23 -8.11 -7.16
N VAL A 214 -21.95 -7.43 -8.06
CA VAL A 214 -23.20 -7.94 -8.68
C VAL A 214 -22.98 -9.32 -9.31
N SER A 215 -21.80 -9.57 -9.90
CA SER A 215 -21.46 -10.87 -10.48
C SER A 215 -21.52 -12.04 -9.51
N SER A 216 -21.29 -11.79 -8.22
CA SER A 216 -21.41 -12.84 -7.19
C SER A 216 -22.85 -13.30 -6.98
N LEU A 217 -23.80 -12.39 -7.16
CA LEU A 217 -25.23 -12.64 -7.01
C LEU A 217 -25.80 -13.30 -8.26
N VAL A 218 -25.44 -12.79 -9.45
CA VAL A 218 -26.15 -13.12 -10.69
C VAL A 218 -25.34 -13.86 -11.74
N GLY A 219 -24.09 -14.21 -11.41
CA GLY A 219 -23.13 -14.75 -12.37
C GLY A 219 -22.65 -13.70 -13.37
N SER A 220 -22.23 -14.13 -14.57
CA SER A 220 -21.92 -13.18 -15.64
C SER A 220 -23.16 -12.36 -16.01
N TYR A 221 -22.98 -11.07 -16.23
CA TYR A 221 -24.06 -10.16 -16.61
C TYR A 221 -23.59 -9.20 -17.69
N THR A 222 -24.57 -8.64 -18.39
CA THR A 222 -24.37 -7.47 -19.26
C THR A 222 -25.33 -6.37 -18.80
N PHE A 223 -25.02 -5.11 -19.12
CA PHE A 223 -25.94 -4.02 -18.85
C PHE A 223 -26.08 -3.09 -20.05
N GLU A 224 -27.26 -2.50 -20.18
CA GLU A 224 -27.63 -1.52 -21.19
C GLU A 224 -28.22 -0.28 -20.50
N LEU A 225 -28.06 0.87 -21.15
CA LEU A 225 -28.56 2.15 -20.68
C LEU A 225 -29.66 2.62 -21.63
N ASP A 226 -30.86 2.85 -21.09
CA ASP A 226 -32.01 3.34 -21.85
C ASP A 226 -32.61 4.57 -21.17
N GLY A 227 -32.14 5.75 -21.57
CA GLY A 227 -32.46 7.00 -20.90
C GLY A 227 -31.97 6.99 -19.45
N THR A 228 -32.89 7.08 -18.50
CA THR A 228 -32.62 7.01 -17.05
C THR A 228 -32.78 5.60 -16.47
N ARG A 229 -32.98 4.59 -17.31
CA ARG A 229 -33.14 3.20 -16.90
C ARG A 229 -31.87 2.40 -17.12
N LEU A 230 -31.46 1.67 -16.09
CA LEU A 230 -30.43 0.64 -16.19
C LEU A 230 -31.10 -0.71 -16.48
N ILE A 231 -30.63 -1.44 -17.48
CA ILE A 231 -31.10 -2.80 -17.77
C ILE A 231 -29.95 -3.75 -17.51
N ILE A 232 -30.13 -4.75 -16.64
CA ILE A 232 -29.14 -5.76 -16.31
C ILE A 232 -29.67 -7.12 -16.78
N GLU A 233 -28.96 -7.75 -17.70
CA GLU A 233 -29.23 -9.12 -18.15
C GLU A 233 -28.29 -10.08 -17.44
N THR A 234 -28.85 -11.08 -16.76
CA THR A 234 -28.12 -11.97 -15.87
C THR A 234 -28.04 -13.39 -16.40
N ALA A 235 -26.94 -14.08 -16.11
CA ALA A 235 -26.80 -15.50 -16.44
C ALA A 235 -27.60 -16.41 -15.49
N ARG A 236 -27.81 -15.98 -14.24
CA ARG A 236 -28.53 -16.75 -13.21
C ARG A 236 -29.91 -16.15 -12.92
N PRO A 237 -30.89 -16.97 -12.50
CA PRO A 237 -32.10 -16.48 -11.84
C PRO A 237 -31.72 -15.54 -10.70
N LEU A 238 -32.38 -14.40 -10.63
CA LEU A 238 -32.29 -13.51 -9.48
C LEU A 238 -33.48 -13.81 -8.57
N ALA A 239 -33.24 -14.10 -7.29
CA ALA A 239 -34.33 -14.21 -6.33
C ALA A 239 -34.91 -12.83 -6.02
N ASP A 240 -36.24 -12.77 -5.89
CA ASP A 240 -37.03 -11.55 -5.75
C ASP A 240 -36.53 -10.62 -4.61
N VAL A 241 -35.92 -11.19 -3.57
CA VAL A 241 -35.37 -10.44 -2.43
C VAL A 241 -34.12 -9.64 -2.73
N TYR A 242 -33.29 -10.12 -3.65
CA TYR A 242 -32.14 -9.33 -4.09
C TYR A 242 -32.58 -8.23 -5.06
N VAL A 243 -33.71 -8.41 -5.75
CA VAL A 243 -34.20 -7.43 -6.73
C VAL A 243 -34.41 -6.07 -6.09
N ASN A 244 -35.17 -5.99 -4.99
CA ASN A 244 -35.42 -4.71 -4.34
C ASN A 244 -34.18 -4.13 -3.68
N ARG A 245 -33.39 -4.96 -2.96
CA ARG A 245 -32.18 -4.50 -2.28
C ARG A 245 -31.16 -3.93 -3.25
N GLU A 246 -30.81 -4.70 -4.28
CA GLU A 246 -29.82 -4.26 -5.27
C GLU A 246 -30.34 -3.09 -6.10
N SER A 247 -31.64 -3.05 -6.41
CA SER A 247 -32.24 -1.89 -7.07
C SER A 247 -32.19 -0.64 -6.18
N LEU A 248 -32.45 -0.76 -4.88
CA LEU A 248 -32.34 0.35 -3.93
C LEU A 248 -30.91 0.88 -3.87
N LEU A 249 -29.90 0.00 -3.77
CA LEU A 249 -28.50 0.40 -3.77
C LEU A 249 -28.13 1.14 -5.07
N ILE A 250 -28.46 0.56 -6.24
CA ILE A 250 -28.17 1.18 -7.54
C ILE A 250 -28.88 2.53 -7.67
N LEU A 251 -30.17 2.60 -7.37
CA LEU A 251 -30.96 3.82 -7.53
C LEU A 251 -30.55 4.91 -6.54
N SER A 252 -30.06 4.56 -5.36
CA SER A 252 -29.54 5.53 -4.37
C SER A 252 -28.14 6.03 -4.73
N LEU A 253 -27.33 5.22 -5.43
CA LEU A 253 -25.94 5.55 -5.79
C LEU A 253 -25.79 6.19 -7.18
N ILE A 254 -26.82 6.16 -8.02
CA ILE A 254 -26.84 6.82 -9.34
C ILE A 254 -27.87 7.96 -9.32
N GLU A 255 -27.42 9.21 -9.35
CA GLU A 255 -28.26 10.39 -9.10
C GLU A 255 -29.51 10.42 -9.98
N ASN A 256 -29.33 10.33 -11.30
CA ASN A 256 -30.41 10.49 -12.26
C ASN A 256 -31.06 9.18 -12.73
N ALA A 257 -30.74 8.03 -12.12
CA ALA A 257 -31.38 6.76 -12.47
C ALA A 257 -32.82 6.71 -11.95
N SER A 258 -33.80 6.36 -12.79
CA SER A 258 -35.21 6.27 -12.41
C SER A 258 -35.71 4.85 -12.20
N SER A 259 -35.05 3.85 -12.81
CA SER A 259 -35.42 2.45 -12.67
C SER A 259 -34.29 1.50 -13.02
N VAL A 260 -34.35 0.31 -12.45
CA VAL A 260 -33.51 -0.83 -12.81
C VAL A 260 -34.42 -1.95 -13.33
N THR A 261 -34.10 -2.46 -14.51
CA THR A 261 -34.71 -3.64 -15.07
C THR A 261 -33.75 -4.82 -14.90
N TRP A 262 -34.22 -5.88 -14.26
CA TRP A 262 -33.53 -7.17 -14.22
C TRP A 262 -34.14 -8.10 -15.27
N LYS A 263 -33.30 -8.67 -16.13
CA LYS A 263 -33.68 -9.69 -17.10
C LYS A 263 -32.94 -10.98 -16.78
N SER A 264 -33.69 -12.06 -16.61
CA SER A 264 -33.15 -13.38 -16.31
C SER A 264 -34.04 -14.46 -16.89
N GLN A 265 -33.46 -15.40 -17.65
CA GLN A 265 -34.18 -16.56 -18.23
C GLN A 265 -35.49 -16.18 -18.95
N GLY A 266 -35.51 -15.04 -19.65
CA GLY A 266 -36.69 -14.55 -20.37
C GLY A 266 -37.75 -13.88 -19.51
N LYS A 267 -37.59 -13.84 -18.18
CA LYS A 267 -38.36 -12.97 -17.28
C LYS A 267 -37.74 -11.58 -17.25
N LYS A 268 -38.60 -10.58 -17.06
CA LYS A 268 -38.21 -9.19 -16.90
C LYS A 268 -38.95 -8.60 -15.71
N GLU A 269 -38.19 -8.08 -14.77
CA GLU A 269 -38.70 -7.35 -13.61
C GLU A 269 -38.13 -5.93 -13.64
N THR A 270 -38.89 -4.95 -13.17
CA THR A 270 -38.44 -3.55 -13.18
C THR A 270 -38.85 -2.89 -11.87
N VAL A 271 -37.85 -2.39 -11.16
CA VAL A 271 -38.01 -1.62 -9.93
C VAL A 271 -37.73 -0.17 -10.27
N SER A 272 -38.66 0.72 -9.92
CA SER A 272 -38.51 2.17 -10.12
C SER A 272 -38.34 2.89 -8.78
N VAL A 273 -37.82 4.12 -8.85
CA VAL A 273 -37.75 5.02 -7.70
C VAL A 273 -39.12 5.18 -7.06
N GLU A 274 -40.17 5.41 -7.87
CA GLU A 274 -41.54 5.60 -7.37
C GLU A 274 -42.07 4.35 -6.67
N SER A 275 -41.72 3.15 -7.16
CA SER A 275 -42.13 1.90 -6.53
C SER A 275 -41.46 1.68 -5.16
N LEU A 276 -40.17 2.02 -5.04
CA LEU A 276 -39.44 1.93 -3.78
C LEU A 276 -39.85 3.03 -2.80
N ASP A 277 -40.10 4.24 -3.28
CA ASP A 277 -40.61 5.34 -2.45
C ASP A 277 -41.96 4.99 -1.83
N ALA A 278 -42.85 4.37 -2.62
CA ALA A 278 -44.15 3.90 -2.14
C ALA A 278 -44.02 2.75 -1.13
N LEU A 279 -43.09 1.81 -1.37
CA LEU A 279 -42.81 0.68 -0.49
C LEU A 279 -42.25 1.14 0.87
N LEU A 280 -41.23 2.01 0.83
CA LEU A 280 -40.47 2.45 2.00
C LEU A 280 -41.06 3.69 2.68
N LYS A 281 -42.02 4.37 2.04
CA LYS A 281 -42.66 5.60 2.50
C LYS A 281 -41.65 6.73 2.77
N THR A 282 -40.68 6.87 1.88
CA THR A 282 -39.56 7.83 1.96
C THR A 282 -39.05 8.14 0.57
N GLU A 283 -38.34 9.24 0.36
CA GLU A 283 -37.67 9.54 -0.91
C GLU A 283 -36.30 8.85 -0.94
N ILE A 284 -36.14 7.78 -1.73
CA ILE A 284 -34.89 7.02 -1.72
C ILE A 284 -33.70 7.82 -2.26
N LYS A 285 -33.96 8.83 -3.08
CA LYS A 285 -32.95 9.69 -3.70
C LYS A 285 -32.25 10.63 -2.74
N GLU A 286 -32.82 10.89 -1.56
CA GLU A 286 -32.09 11.54 -0.47
C GLU A 286 -30.82 10.78 -0.10
N GLY A 287 -30.83 9.44 -0.27
CA GLY A 287 -29.67 8.58 -0.05
C GLY A 287 -28.46 8.89 -0.94
N TYR A 288 -28.66 9.57 -2.08
CA TYR A 288 -27.54 10.02 -2.90
C TYR A 288 -26.76 11.16 -2.23
N GLY A 289 -27.45 12.03 -1.49
CA GLY A 289 -26.86 13.17 -0.79
C GLY A 289 -26.47 12.87 0.66
N SER A 290 -27.15 11.93 1.32
CA SER A 290 -26.95 11.56 2.72
C SER A 290 -26.80 10.06 2.89
N LEU A 291 -25.66 9.63 3.44
CA LEU A 291 -25.43 8.25 3.84
C LEU A 291 -26.32 7.81 5.00
N SER A 292 -26.71 8.73 5.89
CA SER A 292 -27.68 8.49 6.96
C SER A 292 -29.05 8.13 6.38
N ALA A 293 -29.57 8.94 5.44
CA ALA A 293 -30.82 8.64 4.74
C ALA A 293 -30.72 7.32 3.96
N PHE A 294 -29.59 7.08 3.27
CA PHE A 294 -29.37 5.83 2.55
C PHE A 294 -29.38 4.60 3.47
N THR A 295 -28.69 4.68 4.61
CA THR A 295 -28.65 3.60 5.61
C THR A 295 -30.06 3.29 6.14
N GLN A 296 -30.83 4.32 6.48
CA GLN A 296 -32.21 4.13 6.93
C GLN A 296 -33.12 3.51 5.86
N ASN A 297 -32.91 3.85 4.58
CA ASN A 297 -33.68 3.24 3.48
C ASN A 297 -33.39 1.75 3.36
N VAL A 298 -32.13 1.34 3.49
CA VAL A 298 -31.74 -0.09 3.49
C VAL A 298 -32.37 -0.80 4.68
N GLU A 299 -32.26 -0.24 5.90
CA GLU A 299 -32.87 -0.83 7.10
C GLU A 299 -34.40 -0.97 6.99
N ARG A 300 -35.09 0.04 6.43
CA ARG A 300 -36.54 -0.04 6.17
C ARG A 300 -36.89 -1.17 5.21
N LEU A 301 -36.11 -1.33 4.14
CA LEU A 301 -36.35 -2.39 3.16
C LEU A 301 -36.18 -3.76 3.81
N GLU A 302 -35.08 -3.97 4.53
CA GLU A 302 -34.79 -5.23 5.25
C GLU A 302 -35.87 -5.58 6.28
N GLN A 303 -36.53 -4.58 6.88
CA GLN A 303 -37.67 -4.79 7.78
C GLN A 303 -39.00 -5.02 7.07
N SER A 304 -39.13 -4.60 5.81
CA SER A 304 -40.37 -4.67 5.03
C SER A 304 -40.59 -6.00 4.32
N GLU A 305 -39.53 -6.70 3.96
CA GLU A 305 -39.63 -8.02 3.34
C GLU A 305 -39.90 -9.10 4.40
N GLU A 306 -40.91 -9.95 4.20
CA GLU A 306 -41.35 -10.99 5.15
C GLU A 306 -40.17 -11.86 5.65
N ILE A 307 -39.64 -11.56 6.84
CA ILE A 307 -38.71 -12.35 7.65
C ILE A 307 -37.63 -13.09 6.83
N TRP A 308 -36.85 -12.33 6.06
CA TRP A 308 -35.58 -12.82 5.52
C TRP A 308 -34.49 -12.57 6.56
N ASN A 309 -33.84 -13.64 7.02
CA ASN A 309 -32.71 -13.50 7.91
C ASN A 309 -31.44 -13.33 7.07
N GLN A 310 -30.59 -12.40 7.46
CA GLN A 310 -29.22 -12.36 6.97
C GLN A 310 -28.43 -13.49 7.65
N TYR A 311 -27.81 -14.32 6.83
CA TYR A 311 -26.86 -15.33 7.28
C TYR A 311 -25.46 -14.90 6.86
N THR A 312 -24.55 -14.84 7.84
CA THR A 312 -23.14 -14.52 7.61
C THR A 312 -22.31 -15.79 7.75
N PHE A 313 -21.45 -16.01 6.76
CA PHE A 313 -20.60 -17.18 6.63
C PHE A 313 -19.13 -16.75 6.55
N ASP A 314 -18.40 -16.91 7.64
CA ASP A 314 -16.98 -16.57 7.74
C ASP A 314 -16.15 -17.83 7.54
N VAL A 315 -15.34 -17.88 6.48
CA VAL A 315 -14.59 -19.07 6.08
C VAL A 315 -13.11 -18.79 6.05
N GLN A 316 -12.35 -19.72 6.63
CA GLN A 316 -10.90 -19.79 6.47
C GLN A 316 -10.51 -21.02 5.66
N ILE A 317 -9.89 -20.81 4.49
CA ILE A 317 -9.40 -21.89 3.63
C ILE A 317 -8.00 -22.32 4.07
N GLN A 318 -7.77 -23.63 4.17
CA GLN A 318 -6.46 -24.24 4.47
C GLN A 318 -6.20 -25.51 3.63
N PRO A 319 -5.05 -25.63 2.93
CA PRO A 319 -4.04 -24.59 2.73
C PRO A 319 -4.56 -23.46 1.80
N VAL A 320 -4.05 -22.24 1.98
CA VAL A 320 -4.47 -21.02 1.26
C VAL A 320 -4.22 -21.08 -0.27
N ARG A 321 -3.43 -22.06 -0.75
CA ARG A 321 -3.06 -22.18 -2.17
C ARG A 321 -4.24 -22.67 -3.03
N LEU A 322 -5.17 -21.76 -3.30
CA LEU A 322 -6.10 -21.84 -4.41
C LEU A 322 -5.56 -21.00 -5.58
N ASP A 323 -5.82 -21.45 -6.80
CA ASP A 323 -5.52 -20.66 -7.99
C ASP A 323 -6.47 -19.46 -8.04
N LYS A 324 -5.96 -18.27 -8.40
CA LYS A 324 -6.76 -17.04 -8.50
C LYS A 324 -7.90 -17.16 -9.50
N ASP A 325 -7.75 -18.02 -10.51
CA ASP A 325 -8.73 -18.24 -11.56
C ASP A 325 -9.62 -19.49 -11.31
N GLN A 326 -9.46 -20.17 -10.17
CA GLN A 326 -10.40 -21.22 -9.74
C GLN A 326 -11.77 -20.62 -9.39
N ILE A 327 -12.82 -21.38 -9.67
CA ILE A 327 -14.20 -21.04 -9.28
C ILE A 327 -14.54 -21.77 -8.00
N VAL A 328 -15.02 -21.03 -7.02
CA VAL A 328 -15.64 -21.56 -5.82
C VAL A 328 -17.14 -21.35 -5.86
N SER A 329 -17.92 -22.32 -5.38
CA SER A 329 -19.37 -22.17 -5.23
C SER A 329 -19.84 -22.45 -3.80
N PHE A 330 -20.87 -21.73 -3.40
CA PHE A 330 -21.74 -22.03 -2.27
C PHE A 330 -23.09 -22.50 -2.77
N VAL A 331 -23.50 -23.68 -2.34
CA VAL A 331 -24.86 -24.17 -2.58
C VAL A 331 -25.61 -24.14 -1.27
N VAL A 332 -26.63 -23.30 -1.21
CA VAL A 332 -27.63 -23.33 -0.15
C VAL A 332 -28.66 -24.38 -0.52
N ARG A 333 -28.97 -25.25 0.43
CA ARG A 333 -29.95 -26.31 0.27
C ARG A 333 -31.04 -26.21 1.32
N GLU A 334 -32.26 -26.49 0.92
CA GLU A 334 -33.39 -26.69 1.82
C GLU A 334 -33.92 -28.11 1.63
N ASN A 335 -33.97 -28.90 2.70
CA ASN A 335 -34.38 -30.30 2.66
C ASN A 335 -33.62 -31.17 1.61
N GLY A 336 -32.35 -30.84 1.35
CA GLY A 336 -31.47 -31.55 0.40
C GLY A 336 -31.54 -31.04 -1.04
N GLU A 337 -32.51 -30.19 -1.38
CA GLU A 337 -32.64 -29.59 -2.71
C GLU A 337 -31.88 -28.26 -2.77
N PRO A 338 -31.09 -27.99 -3.84
CA PRO A 338 -30.43 -26.70 -4.02
C PRO A 338 -31.47 -25.60 -4.25
N VAL A 339 -31.51 -24.63 -3.34
CA VAL A 339 -32.38 -23.45 -3.45
C VAL A 339 -31.64 -22.25 -4.00
N GLU A 340 -30.34 -22.15 -3.71
CA GLU A 340 -29.47 -21.09 -4.23
C GLU A 340 -28.07 -21.63 -4.50
N GLU A 341 -27.42 -21.16 -5.57
CA GLU A 341 -26.00 -21.41 -5.82
C GLU A 341 -25.29 -20.12 -6.21
N PHE A 342 -24.29 -19.75 -5.41
CA PHE A 342 -23.43 -18.58 -5.61
C PHE A 342 -22.08 -19.08 -6.07
N SER A 343 -21.48 -18.46 -7.09
CA SER A 343 -20.13 -18.82 -7.51
C SER A 343 -19.34 -17.60 -7.95
N GLY A 344 -18.04 -17.64 -7.71
CA GLY A 344 -17.12 -16.59 -8.13
C GLY A 344 -15.70 -17.09 -8.24
N TYR A 345 -14.83 -16.28 -8.83
CA TYR A 345 -13.41 -16.59 -8.85
C TYR A 345 -12.79 -16.36 -7.48
N VAL A 346 -11.81 -17.19 -7.13
CA VAL A 346 -11.05 -17.07 -5.87
C VAL A 346 -10.51 -15.65 -5.69
N LYS A 347 -9.96 -15.02 -6.75
CA LYS A 347 -9.43 -13.64 -6.69
C LYS A 347 -10.45 -12.57 -6.31
N ASP A 348 -11.74 -12.83 -6.52
CA ASP A 348 -12.80 -11.86 -6.29
C ASP A 348 -13.42 -12.03 -4.89
N TRP A 349 -13.34 -13.24 -4.33
CA TRP A 349 -14.04 -13.60 -3.10
C TRP A 349 -13.12 -13.89 -1.93
N VAL A 350 -11.92 -14.40 -2.18
CA VAL A 350 -11.00 -14.90 -1.15
C VAL A 350 -9.84 -13.92 -0.96
N ASN A 351 -9.65 -13.49 0.27
CA ASN A 351 -8.52 -12.65 0.67
C ASN A 351 -7.19 -13.41 0.53
N GLU A 352 -6.08 -12.68 0.51
CA GLU A 352 -4.74 -13.29 0.34
C GLU A 352 -4.37 -14.28 1.45
N ASP A 353 -4.95 -14.11 2.64
CA ASP A 353 -4.79 -15.02 3.78
C ASP A 353 -5.72 -16.24 3.74
N GLY A 354 -6.53 -16.39 2.68
CA GLY A 354 -7.49 -17.46 2.50
C GLY A 354 -8.80 -17.26 3.26
N SER A 355 -9.01 -16.10 3.88
CA SER A 355 -10.27 -15.76 4.54
C SER A 355 -11.28 -15.19 3.55
N PHE A 356 -12.57 -15.37 3.82
CA PHE A 356 -13.61 -14.56 3.23
C PHE A 356 -14.89 -14.59 4.06
N VAL A 357 -15.70 -13.55 3.89
CA VAL A 357 -17.00 -13.45 4.52
C VAL A 357 -18.05 -13.38 3.42
N TRP A 358 -18.99 -14.31 3.46
CA TRP A 358 -20.12 -14.35 2.57
C TRP A 358 -21.41 -14.05 3.34
N ARG A 359 -22.29 -13.22 2.76
CA ARG A 359 -23.58 -12.85 3.36
C ARG A 359 -24.69 -13.16 2.36
N VAL A 360 -25.75 -13.78 2.86
CA VAL A 360 -26.92 -14.16 2.05
C VAL A 360 -28.18 -13.88 2.85
N TYR A 361 -29.22 -13.42 2.17
CA TYR A 361 -30.54 -13.29 2.76
C TYR A 361 -31.36 -14.48 2.32
N LEU A 362 -31.90 -15.22 3.30
CA LEU A 362 -32.80 -16.35 3.06
C LEU A 362 -34.04 -16.19 3.92
N GLN A 363 -35.18 -16.71 3.46
CA GLN A 363 -36.38 -16.79 4.29
C GLN A 363 -36.09 -17.51 5.59
N LYS A 364 -36.92 -17.30 6.61
CA LYS A 364 -36.79 -18.07 7.84
C LYS A 364 -37.02 -19.56 7.56
N GLY A 365 -35.94 -20.32 7.50
CA GLY A 365 -35.95 -21.75 7.18
C GLY A 365 -34.82 -22.51 7.86
N ARG A 366 -34.76 -23.82 7.58
CA ARG A 366 -33.64 -24.68 7.98
C ARG A 366 -32.85 -25.04 6.74
N TYR A 367 -31.70 -24.41 6.59
CA TYR A 367 -30.83 -24.64 5.45
C TYR A 367 -29.62 -25.49 5.81
N THR A 368 -29.12 -26.22 4.83
CA THR A 368 -27.76 -26.73 4.81
C THR A 368 -26.99 -26.00 3.73
N ILE A 369 -25.67 -26.01 3.85
CA ILE A 369 -24.78 -25.43 2.85
C ILE A 369 -23.72 -26.45 2.45
N GLN A 370 -23.32 -26.36 1.19
CA GLN A 370 -22.29 -27.19 0.60
C GLN A 370 -21.33 -26.30 -0.18
N PHE A 371 -20.04 -26.48 0.04
CA PHE A 371 -19.01 -25.76 -0.71
C PHE A 371 -18.53 -26.62 -1.87
N LYS A 372 -18.27 -25.99 -3.03
CA LYS A 372 -17.69 -26.65 -4.19
C LYS A 372 -16.42 -25.94 -4.65
N ILE A 373 -15.36 -26.71 -4.89
CA ILE A 373 -14.14 -26.25 -5.57
C ILE A 373 -13.81 -27.27 -6.65
N ASP A 374 -13.61 -26.83 -7.90
CA ASP A 374 -13.22 -27.69 -9.02
C ASP A 374 -14.11 -28.93 -9.22
N GLY A 375 -15.41 -28.80 -8.90
CA GLY A 375 -16.39 -29.89 -8.99
C GLY A 375 -16.39 -30.85 -7.80
N GLU A 376 -15.44 -30.76 -6.87
CA GLU A 376 -15.47 -31.47 -5.59
C GLU A 376 -16.39 -30.73 -4.61
N SER A 377 -17.37 -31.44 -4.06
CA SER A 377 -18.31 -30.87 -3.10
C SER A 377 -17.99 -31.33 -1.68
N THR A 378 -18.08 -30.43 -0.70
CA THR A 378 -18.00 -30.81 0.71
C THR A 378 -19.22 -31.60 1.14
N GLN A 379 -19.19 -32.15 2.34
CA GLN A 379 -20.41 -32.55 3.03
C GLN A 379 -21.30 -31.33 3.36
N GLU A 380 -22.60 -31.56 3.46
CA GLU A 380 -23.58 -30.55 3.88
C GLU A 380 -23.43 -30.24 5.37
N VAL A 381 -23.44 -28.96 5.72
CA VAL A 381 -23.45 -28.53 7.13
C VAL A 381 -24.66 -27.63 7.40
N PRO A 382 -25.27 -27.70 8.60
CA PRO A 382 -26.36 -26.81 8.98
C PRO A 382 -25.94 -25.34 8.87
N PHE A 383 -26.80 -24.53 8.29
CA PHE A 383 -26.59 -23.10 8.11
C PHE A 383 -27.35 -22.34 9.19
N ASN A 384 -26.62 -21.88 10.21
CA ASN A 384 -27.16 -21.02 11.26
C ASN A 384 -26.51 -19.64 11.18
N SER A 385 -27.18 -18.63 11.72
CA SER A 385 -26.66 -17.26 11.84
C SER A 385 -25.37 -17.23 12.67
N ASP A 386 -24.37 -16.47 12.20
CA ASP A 386 -23.08 -16.21 12.85
C ASP A 386 -22.20 -17.44 13.14
N LEU A 387 -21.86 -18.18 12.08
CA LEU A 387 -20.96 -19.32 12.19
C LEU A 387 -19.67 -19.11 11.40
N ARG A 388 -18.54 -19.34 12.08
CA ARG A 388 -17.21 -19.40 11.48
C ARG A 388 -16.91 -20.83 11.07
N TYR A 389 -16.30 -21.00 9.91
CA TYR A 389 -15.92 -22.31 9.37
C TYR A 389 -14.47 -22.31 8.90
N ARG A 390 -13.87 -23.49 8.94
CA ARG A 390 -12.60 -23.81 8.33
C ARG A 390 -12.88 -24.74 7.19
N LEU A 391 -12.46 -24.35 6.00
CA LEU A 391 -12.47 -25.23 4.84
C LEU A 391 -11.07 -25.85 4.71
N GLN A 392 -10.96 -27.13 5.02
CA GLN A 392 -9.69 -27.85 5.03
C GLN A 392 -9.64 -28.89 3.92
N LYS A 393 -8.55 -28.89 3.14
CA LYS A 393 -8.25 -30.00 2.22
C LYS A 393 -7.57 -31.11 3.01
N ILE A 394 -8.28 -32.23 3.19
CA ILE A 394 -7.75 -33.43 3.84
C ILE A 394 -7.62 -34.49 2.75
N GLU A 395 -6.38 -34.90 2.49
CA GLU A 395 -6.02 -35.76 1.35
C GLU A 395 -6.47 -35.12 0.02
N ASN A 396 -7.44 -35.73 -0.66
CA ASN A 396 -8.03 -35.24 -1.90
C ASN A 396 -9.46 -34.71 -1.74
N ASN A 397 -9.96 -34.50 -0.51
CA ASN A 397 -11.33 -34.04 -0.30
C ASN A 397 -11.38 -32.76 0.53
N TRP A 398 -12.26 -31.84 0.14
CA TRP A 398 -12.57 -30.66 0.93
C TRP A 398 -13.53 -31.00 2.07
N ARG A 399 -13.21 -30.55 3.28
CA ARG A 399 -14.08 -30.64 4.45
C ARG A 399 -14.35 -29.26 5.02
N LEU A 400 -15.61 -29.03 5.35
CA LEU A 400 -16.07 -27.84 6.02
C LEU A 400 -16.28 -28.16 7.50
N GLU A 401 -15.47 -27.54 8.36
CA GLU A 401 -15.50 -27.75 9.81
C GLU A 401 -15.91 -26.45 10.50
N LYS A 402 -16.81 -26.52 11.49
CA LYS A 402 -17.14 -25.34 12.30
C LYS A 402 -15.92 -24.92 13.11
N ARG A 403 -15.57 -23.64 13.08
CA ARG A 403 -14.60 -23.02 13.99
C ARG A 403 -15.36 -22.54 15.23
N GLU A 404 -14.82 -22.88 16.40
CA GLU A 404 -15.27 -22.31 17.67
C GLU A 404 -14.84 -20.84 17.81
#